data_AF-A0ABD0BQ44-F1
#
_entry.id   AF-A0ABD0BQ44-F1
#
_cell.length_a   1.000
_cell.length_b   1.000
_cell.length_c   1.000
_cell.angle_alpha   90.00
_cell.angle_beta   90.00
_cell.angle_gamma   90.00
#
_symmetry.space_group_name_H-M   'P 1'
#
loop_
_entity.id
_entity.type
_entity.pdbx_description
1 polymer ?
#
loop_
_entity_poly.entity_id
_entity_poly.type
_entity_poly.pdbx_seq_one_letter_code
_entity_poly.pdbx_strand_id
1 'polypeptide(L)'
;MSFDHARHLALNYGLTGYDSLPPGIAKNLARGKPLPPGIAKKTVPADMLGQLPSYPGYEWRVVGDDLVLIALSTAIVTSVINGVFK
;
A
#
# COMPACT_ATOMS: atom_id res chain seq x y z
N MET A 1 -4.27 -10.49 -3.17
CA MET A 1 -2.91 -10.61 -2.61
C MET A 1 -3.02 -10.88 -1.12
N SER A 2 -2.25 -11.80 -0.56
CA SER A 2 -2.23 -12.10 0.90
C SER A 2 -1.15 -11.30 1.62
N PHE A 3 -1.27 -11.17 2.94
CA PHE A 3 -0.26 -10.52 3.78
C PHE A 3 1.09 -11.25 3.72
N ASP A 4 1.10 -12.58 3.93
CA ASP A 4 2.35 -13.35 4.00
C ASP A 4 3.19 -13.21 2.73
N HIS A 5 2.55 -13.22 1.56
CA HIS A 5 3.23 -13.05 0.29
C HIS A 5 3.80 -11.62 0.15
N ALA A 6 3.00 -10.59 0.44
CA ALA A 6 3.46 -9.21 0.38
C ALA A 6 4.59 -8.93 1.38
N ARG A 7 4.49 -9.48 2.60
CA ARG A 7 5.50 -9.37 3.65
C ARG A 7 6.80 -10.09 3.26
N HIS A 8 6.70 -11.27 2.67
CA HIS A 8 7.86 -12.00 2.18
C HIS A 8 8.62 -11.21 1.11
N LEU A 9 7.92 -10.60 0.16
CA LEU A 9 8.54 -9.70 -0.82
C LEU A 9 9.21 -8.50 -0.15
N ALA A 10 8.54 -7.84 0.78
CA ALA A 10 9.10 -6.69 1.50
C ALA A 10 10.39 -7.06 2.25
N LEU A 11 10.43 -8.22 2.92
CA LEU A 11 11.63 -8.74 3.59
C LEU A 11 12.76 -9.03 2.59
N ASN A 12 12.47 -9.75 1.51
CA ASN A 12 13.47 -10.13 0.51
C ASN A 12 14.15 -8.92 -0.15
N TYR A 13 13.41 -7.84 -0.35
CA TYR A 13 13.92 -6.60 -0.93
C TYR A 13 14.40 -5.57 0.12
N GLY A 14 14.40 -5.91 1.41
CA GLY A 14 14.83 -5.01 2.48
C GLY A 14 13.94 -3.79 2.67
N LEU A 15 12.67 -3.85 2.25
CA LEU A 15 11.68 -2.78 2.30
C LEU A 15 10.92 -2.81 3.62
N THR A 16 11.62 -2.69 4.75
CA THR A 16 11.03 -2.74 6.10
C THR A 16 11.46 -1.53 6.93
N GLY A 17 10.85 -1.33 8.10
CA GLY A 17 11.13 -0.18 8.97
C GLY A 17 10.45 1.12 8.53
N TYR A 18 9.34 1.03 7.80
CA TYR A 18 8.55 2.20 7.43
C TYR A 18 7.69 2.64 8.62
N ASP A 19 7.54 3.95 8.80
CA ASP A 19 6.68 4.49 9.85
C ASP A 19 5.20 4.25 9.54
N SER A 20 4.46 3.73 10.52
CA SER A 20 3.01 3.63 10.43
C SER A 20 2.35 5.00 10.37
N LEU A 21 1.17 5.06 9.75
CA LEU A 21 0.36 6.28 9.80
C LEU A 21 -0.03 6.62 11.26
N PRO A 22 -0.13 7.92 11.61
CA PRO A 22 -0.69 8.31 12.91
C PRO A 22 -2.10 7.72 13.11
N PRO A 23 -2.48 7.31 14.33
CA PRO A 23 -3.72 6.57 14.57
C PRO A 23 -5.00 7.25 14.03
N GLY A 24 -5.05 8.59 14.12
CA GLY A 24 -6.17 9.38 13.60
C GLY A 24 -6.28 9.42 12.07
N ILE A 25 -5.18 9.15 11.37
CA ILE A 25 -5.11 9.09 9.90
C ILE A 25 -5.33 7.65 9.43
N ALA A 26 -4.71 6.67 10.10
CA ALA A 26 -4.84 5.24 9.80
C ALA A 26 -6.30 4.78 9.75
N LYS A 27 -7.15 5.24 10.69
CA LYS A 27 -8.59 4.92 10.71
C LYS A 27 -9.37 5.41 9.49
N ASN A 28 -8.84 6.37 8.75
CA ASN A 28 -9.48 6.91 7.54
C ASN A 28 -9.02 6.19 6.27
N LEU A 29 -7.93 5.41 6.33
CA LEU A 29 -7.48 4.56 5.24
C LEU A 29 -8.34 3.28 5.21
N ALA A 30 -9.39 3.29 4.39
CA ALA A 30 -10.33 2.18 4.31
C ALA A 30 -10.78 1.88 2.88
N ARG A 31 -11.03 0.61 2.59
CA ARG A 31 -11.54 0.15 1.29
C ARG A 31 -12.87 0.82 0.94
N GLY A 32 -13.04 1.15 -0.33
CA GLY A 32 -14.23 1.80 -0.88
C GLY A 32 -14.29 3.31 -0.64
N LYS A 33 -13.34 3.88 0.11
CA LYS A 33 -13.20 5.32 0.30
C LYS A 33 -12.05 5.87 -0.55
N PRO A 34 -12.10 7.14 -0.95
CA PRO A 34 -10.93 7.82 -1.50
C PRO A 34 -9.77 7.80 -0.52
N LEU A 35 -8.54 7.71 -1.02
CA LEU A 35 -7.35 7.92 -0.19
C LEU A 35 -7.46 9.30 0.50
N PRO A 36 -7.28 9.40 1.83
CA PRO A 36 -7.43 10.67 2.52
C PRO A 36 -6.45 11.74 1.99
N PRO A 37 -6.92 12.99 1.84
CA PRO A 37 -6.07 14.07 1.34
C PRO A 37 -4.92 14.35 2.31
N GLY A 38 -3.77 14.74 1.77
CA GLY A 38 -2.59 15.08 2.57
C GLY A 38 -1.77 13.89 3.08
N ILE A 39 -2.19 12.64 2.84
CA ILE A 39 -1.38 11.46 3.13
C ILE A 39 -0.30 11.28 2.07
N ALA A 40 0.95 11.11 2.52
CA ALA A 40 2.04 10.74 1.65
C ALA A 40 1.83 9.32 1.10
N LYS A 41 1.83 9.20 -0.24
CA LYS A 41 1.90 7.91 -0.94
C LYS A 41 3.27 7.78 -1.60
N LYS A 42 3.98 6.72 -1.31
CA LYS A 42 5.26 6.41 -1.96
C LYS A 42 5.03 5.35 -3.04
N THR A 43 5.83 5.41 -4.09
CA THR A 43 5.86 4.36 -5.12
C THR A 43 6.43 3.08 -4.50
N VAL A 44 5.83 1.93 -4.83
CA VAL A 44 6.43 0.64 -4.49
C VAL A 44 7.70 0.48 -5.35
N PRO A 45 8.87 0.16 -4.78
CA PRO A 45 10.08 -0.09 -5.54
C PRO A 45 9.87 -1.09 -6.67
N ALA A 46 10.50 -0.86 -7.83
CA ALA A 46 10.24 -1.59 -9.07
C ALA A 46 10.40 -3.11 -8.91
N ASP A 47 11.40 -3.55 -8.15
CA ASP A 47 11.69 -4.97 -7.94
C ASP A 47 10.54 -5.69 -7.23
N MET A 48 9.98 -5.09 -6.19
CA MET A 48 8.79 -5.62 -5.51
C MET A 48 7.55 -5.45 -6.37
N LEU A 49 7.37 -4.30 -7.02
CA LEU A 49 6.20 -3.99 -7.84
C LEU A 49 6.01 -5.00 -8.97
N GLY A 50 7.10 -5.46 -9.60
CA GLY A 50 7.08 -6.48 -10.65
C GLY A 50 6.59 -7.86 -10.19
N GLN A 51 6.58 -8.12 -8.87
CA GLN A 51 6.07 -9.36 -8.26
C GLN A 51 4.63 -9.23 -7.77
N LEU A 52 4.04 -8.03 -7.81
CA LEU A 52 2.66 -7.81 -7.39
C LEU A 52 1.69 -8.03 -8.57
N PRO A 53 0.47 -8.54 -8.33
CA PRO A 53 -0.57 -8.59 -9.35
C PRO A 53 -0.85 -7.22 -9.94
N SER A 54 -0.90 -7.15 -11.27
CA SER A 54 -1.24 -5.94 -12.00
C SER A 54 -2.71 -5.95 -12.40
N TYR A 55 -3.39 -4.82 -12.18
CA TYR A 55 -4.78 -4.62 -12.54
C TYR A 55 -4.89 -3.35 -13.39
N PRO A 56 -5.41 -3.41 -14.64
CA PRO A 56 -5.58 -2.22 -15.47
C PRO A 56 -6.38 -1.12 -14.77
N GLY A 57 -5.85 0.09 -14.71
CA GLY A 57 -6.49 1.23 -14.03
C GLY A 57 -6.24 1.32 -12.52
N TYR A 58 -5.37 0.47 -11.96
CA TYR A 58 -5.01 0.49 -10.54
C TYR A 58 -3.50 0.57 -10.34
N GLU A 59 -3.08 1.13 -9.20
CA GLU A 59 -1.68 1.16 -8.80
C GLU A 59 -1.49 0.70 -7.35
N TRP A 60 -0.40 -0.04 -7.12
CA TRP A 60 0.07 -0.34 -5.76
C TRP A 60 0.88 0.83 -5.23
N ARG A 61 0.63 1.20 -3.97
CA ARG A 61 1.28 2.30 -3.26
C ARG A 61 1.68 1.87 -1.85
N VAL A 62 2.73 2.48 -1.36
CA VAL A 62 3.08 2.43 0.06
C VAL A 62 2.44 3.63 0.76
N VAL A 63 1.69 3.37 1.82
CA VAL A 63 1.02 4.39 2.64
C VAL A 63 1.31 4.09 4.10
N GLY A 64 2.16 4.90 4.74
CA GLY A 64 2.77 4.52 6.01
C GLY A 64 3.59 3.23 5.84
N ASP A 65 3.25 2.21 6.63
CA ASP A 65 3.79 0.85 6.58
C ASP A 65 2.85 -0.15 5.87
N ASP A 66 1.78 0.34 5.25
CA ASP A 66 0.78 -0.47 4.56
C ASP A 66 1.02 -0.51 3.04
N LEU A 67 0.66 -1.64 2.42
CA LEU A 67 0.56 -1.79 0.97
C LEU A 67 -0.89 -1.59 0.54
N VAL A 68 -1.13 -0.63 -0.35
CA VAL A 68 -2.48 -0.18 -0.72
C VAL A 68 -2.67 -0.24 -2.23
N LEU A 69 -3.78 -0.81 -2.69
CA LEU A 69 -4.20 -0.77 -4.10
C LEU A 69 -5.20 0.36 -4.30
N ILE A 70 -4.95 1.22 -5.27
CA ILE A 70 -5.74 2.44 -5.52
C ILE A 70 -6.21 2.46 -6.99
N ALA A 71 -7.48 2.81 -7.21
CA ALA A 71 -8.02 3.09 -8.54
C ALA A 71 -7.55 4.46 -9.04
N LEU A 72 -6.90 4.50 -10.21
CA LEU A 72 -6.26 5.72 -10.74
C LEU A 72 -7.25 6.84 -11.07
N SER A 73 -8.44 6.49 -11.57
CA SER A 73 -9.45 7.47 -12.01
C SER A 73 -10.21 8.14 -10.86
N THR A 74 -10.26 7.51 -9.68
CA THR A 74 -11.12 7.96 -8.56
C THR A 74 -10.35 8.12 -7.24
N ALA A 75 -9.09 7.70 -7.19
CA ALA A 75 -8.29 7.57 -5.97
C ALA A 75 -8.93 6.67 -4.89
N ILE A 76 -9.91 5.82 -5.27
CA ILE A 76 -10.57 4.91 -4.34
C ILE A 76 -9.61 3.78 -3.95
N VAL A 77 -9.51 3.54 -2.65
CA VAL A 77 -8.77 2.41 -2.09
C VAL A 77 -9.56 1.13 -2.33
N THR A 78 -8.99 0.17 -3.05
CA THR A 78 -9.63 -1.12 -3.36
C THR A 78 -9.07 -2.28 -2.54
N SER A 79 -7.84 -2.16 -2.04
CA SER A 79 -7.24 -3.12 -1.12
C SER A 79 -6.29 -2.43 -0.15
N VAL A 80 -6.23 -2.91 1.08
CA VAL A 80 -5.26 -2.50 2.10
C VAL A 80 -4.69 -3.78 2.69
N ILE A 81 -3.36 -3.88 2.73
CA ILE A 81 -2.63 -4.96 3.39
C ILE A 81 -1.76 -4.30 4.45
N ASN A 82 -2.17 -4.45 5.70
CA ASN A 82 -1.57 -3.69 6.78
C ASN A 82 -0.19 -4.22 7.19
N GLY A 83 0.72 -3.32 7.55
CA GLY A 83 2.02 -3.64 8.16
C GLY A 83 2.98 -4.42 7.27
N VAL A 84 2.81 -4.38 5.94
CA VAL A 84 3.70 -5.07 4.99
C VAL A 84 5.14 -4.57 5.12
N PHE A 85 5.32 -3.28 5.38
CA PHE A 85 6.63 -2.62 5.44
C PHE A 85 7.09 -2.32 6.86
N LYS A 86 6.42 -2.90 7.87
CA LYS A 86 6.77 -2.70 9.29
C LYS A 86 8.15 -3.23 9.63
#